data_AF-A0A1V9FIB0-F1
#
_entry.id   AF-A0A1V9FIB0-F1
#
_cell.length_a   1.000
_cell.length_b   1.000
_cell.length_c   1.000
_cell.angle_alpha   90.00
_cell.angle_beta   90.00
_cell.angle_gamma   90.00
#
_symmetry.space_group_name_H-M   'P 1'
#
loop_
_entity.id
_entity.type
_entity.pdbx_description
1 polymer ?
#
loop_
_entity_poly.entity_id
_entity_poly.type
_entity_poly.pdbx_seq_one_letter_code
_entity_poly.pdbx_strand_id
1 'polypeptide(L)'
;MIPDYKLFLDRCQYVNKISASLIDDFLVYYAARQDKVEREFETRISRFRDIEKEMPSDWKGLIKAQYIGHRIFKDGGLIHKYLNSAAIKARNAEEQEHLRTMAAYPWRFSFSEIRANPASDFYEMEDVFTGEVFLLYSPSITRTLSDQPVLLWFNLIGYNGSCWQTYGPVISFQSFSSDDIFFYATELNPAIESDADLMADVDDNPVRYMVLACGSNYPLVVQHDNEVVQVTGEGRSVKFDVQLLRKDFRVEYAEGVFKLSHEVWSEPPHFAEAFYEEASGKVLLFALTDRGYRELSTLLVAHGMEIPNEPDIRLHIPMGIVVKKALKKSPVLNPYSQLFETRTSPESQAQMSKLNRFLALALPYINSGRQPDIAVLAKEAGIDPELAGELLQNAMNRISGLRR
;
A
#
# COMPACT_ATOMS: atom_id res chain seq x y z
N MET A 1 -29.20 -22.23 -1.86
CA MET A 1 -30.32 -21.35 -1.44
C MET A 1 -29.93 -19.93 -1.86
N ILE A 2 -30.85 -19.14 -2.44
CA ILE A 2 -30.52 -17.75 -2.81
C ILE A 2 -30.62 -16.88 -1.54
N PRO A 3 -29.62 -16.06 -1.19
CA PRO A 3 -29.71 -15.17 -0.02
C PRO A 3 -30.78 -14.08 -0.19
N ASP A 4 -31.49 -13.75 0.88
CA ASP A 4 -32.40 -12.61 0.91
C ASP A 4 -31.62 -11.34 1.28
N TYR A 5 -31.04 -10.70 0.26
CA TYR A 5 -30.32 -9.44 0.41
C TYR A 5 -31.20 -8.28 0.91
N LYS A 6 -32.53 -8.36 0.81
CA LYS A 6 -33.42 -7.36 1.40
C LYS A 6 -33.48 -7.54 2.93
N LEU A 7 -33.64 -8.76 3.42
CA LEU A 7 -33.59 -9.05 4.86
C LEU A 7 -32.23 -8.65 5.45
N PHE A 8 -31.13 -8.89 4.72
CA PHE A 8 -29.80 -8.42 5.12
C PHE A 8 -29.69 -6.89 5.13
N LEU A 9 -30.25 -6.19 4.13
CA LEU A 9 -30.26 -4.73 4.07
C LEU A 9 -31.04 -4.12 5.25
N ASP A 10 -32.23 -4.64 5.53
CA ASP A 10 -33.07 -4.23 6.67
C ASP A 10 -32.29 -4.40 7.99
N ARG A 11 -31.54 -5.51 8.16
CA ARG A 11 -30.66 -5.74 9.31
C ARG A 11 -29.49 -4.76 9.38
N CYS A 12 -28.85 -4.44 8.26
CA CYS A 12 -27.73 -3.48 8.21
C CYS A 12 -28.17 -2.06 8.56
N GLN A 13 -29.33 -1.62 8.05
CA GLN A 13 -29.90 -0.30 8.37
C GLN A 13 -30.29 -0.19 9.85
N TYR A 14 -30.91 -1.25 10.39
CA TYR A 14 -31.22 -1.37 11.81
C TYR A 14 -29.96 -1.29 12.69
N VAL A 15 -28.90 -2.03 12.34
CA VAL A 15 -27.64 -1.99 13.10
C VAL A 15 -26.97 -0.62 13.01
N ASN A 16 -26.88 0.00 11.82
CA ASN A 16 -26.34 1.36 11.67
C ASN A 16 -27.02 2.38 12.61
N LYS A 17 -28.35 2.28 12.74
CA LYS A 17 -29.14 3.16 13.62
C LYS A 17 -28.81 2.96 15.11
N ILE A 18 -28.56 1.73 15.56
CA ILE A 18 -28.16 1.44 16.94
C ILE A 18 -26.68 1.83 17.16
N SER A 19 -25.80 1.53 16.22
CA SER A 19 -24.38 1.88 16.31
C SER A 19 -24.17 3.39 16.46
N ALA A 20 -24.93 4.23 15.75
CA ALA A 20 -24.87 5.68 15.93
C ALA A 20 -25.14 6.12 17.39
N SER A 21 -26.25 5.71 17.99
CA SER A 21 -26.66 6.18 19.33
C SER A 21 -25.98 5.46 20.51
N LEU A 22 -25.37 4.28 20.26
CA LEU A 22 -24.77 3.43 21.29
C LEU A 22 -23.25 3.32 21.19
N ILE A 23 -22.71 3.23 19.97
CA ILE A 23 -21.27 3.12 19.73
C ILE A 23 -20.68 4.53 19.61
N ASP A 24 -21.15 5.32 18.65
CA ASP A 24 -20.56 6.62 18.31
C ASP A 24 -20.86 7.67 19.38
N ASP A 25 -22.14 7.93 19.67
CA ASP A 25 -22.58 8.92 20.65
C ASP A 25 -22.24 8.56 22.11
N PHE A 26 -21.81 7.32 22.39
CA PHE A 26 -21.62 6.85 23.76
C PHE A 26 -20.38 6.00 24.02
N LEU A 27 -20.27 4.77 23.49
CA LEU A 27 -19.18 3.85 23.88
C LEU A 27 -17.79 4.38 23.50
N VAL A 28 -17.64 5.03 22.35
CA VAL A 28 -16.37 5.67 21.94
C VAL A 28 -15.93 6.71 22.96
N TYR A 29 -16.82 7.63 23.36
CA TYR A 29 -16.52 8.62 24.40
C TYR A 29 -16.35 8.02 25.80
N TYR A 30 -17.04 6.92 26.11
CA TYR A 30 -16.89 6.19 27.37
C TYR A 30 -15.49 5.57 27.48
N ALA A 31 -15.05 4.84 26.44
CA ALA A 31 -13.75 4.18 26.40
C ALA A 31 -12.58 5.19 26.34
N ALA A 32 -12.73 6.26 25.54
CA ALA A 32 -11.76 7.35 25.47
C ALA A 32 -11.42 7.92 26.86
N ARG A 33 -12.44 8.09 27.72
CA ARG A 33 -12.33 8.73 29.03
C ARG A 33 -12.00 7.76 30.17
N GLN A 34 -12.70 6.63 30.26
CA GLN A 34 -12.58 5.68 31.38
C GLN A 34 -11.29 4.84 31.28
N ASP A 35 -11.03 4.29 30.10
CA ASP A 35 -9.89 3.40 29.84
C ASP A 35 -8.73 4.12 29.11
N LYS A 36 -8.85 5.44 28.92
CA LYS A 36 -7.80 6.32 28.37
C LYS A 36 -7.34 5.93 26.95
N VAL A 37 -8.20 5.24 26.20
CA VAL A 37 -7.89 4.74 24.84
C VAL A 37 -7.52 5.87 23.88
N GLU A 38 -8.12 7.06 24.06
CA GLU A 38 -7.73 8.27 23.32
C GLU A 38 -6.26 8.67 23.59
N ARG A 39 -5.80 8.61 24.85
CA ARG A 39 -4.40 8.92 25.18
C ARG A 39 -3.44 7.88 24.60
N GLU A 40 -3.85 6.62 24.50
CA GLU A 40 -3.05 5.59 23.82
C GLU A 40 -2.96 5.90 22.32
N PHE A 41 -4.08 6.21 21.67
CA PHE A 41 -4.12 6.64 20.26
C PHE A 41 -3.21 7.84 20.00
N GLU A 42 -3.36 8.93 20.77
CA GLU A 42 -2.55 10.15 20.61
C GLU A 42 -1.06 9.86 20.81
N THR A 43 -0.72 8.93 21.72
CA THR A 43 0.67 8.48 21.91
C THR A 43 1.18 7.70 20.68
N ARG A 44 0.38 6.80 20.11
CA ARG A 44 0.73 6.01 18.92
C ARG A 44 0.87 6.87 17.66
N ILE A 45 -0.12 7.71 17.36
CA ILE A 45 -0.14 8.57 16.16
C ILE A 45 0.92 9.67 16.20
N SER A 46 1.39 10.09 17.39
CA SER A 46 2.41 11.15 17.54
C SER A 46 3.74 10.90 16.81
N ARG A 47 4.02 9.64 16.45
CA ARG A 47 5.18 9.22 15.64
C ARG A 47 5.03 9.65 14.17
N PHE A 48 3.80 9.74 13.68
CA PHE A 48 3.44 10.01 12.29
C PHE A 48 2.94 11.45 12.07
N ARG A 49 3.35 12.40 12.93
CA ARG A 49 2.93 13.82 12.90
C ARG A 49 3.18 14.56 11.57
N ASP A 50 4.03 14.06 10.68
CA ASP A 50 4.17 14.64 9.34
C ASP A 50 3.05 14.19 8.41
N ILE A 51 2.67 12.90 8.47
CA ILE A 51 1.49 12.38 7.77
C ILE A 51 0.23 13.10 8.28
N GLU A 52 0.10 13.28 9.60
CA GLU A 52 -1.03 14.00 10.22
C GLU A 52 -1.26 15.42 9.64
N LYS A 53 -0.20 16.12 9.18
CA LYS A 53 -0.30 17.47 8.58
C LYS A 53 -0.74 17.46 7.10
N GLU A 54 -0.56 16.34 6.41
CA GLU A 54 -0.86 16.20 4.98
C GLU A 54 -2.25 15.59 4.73
N MET A 55 -2.85 14.96 5.74
CA MET A 55 -4.21 14.42 5.68
C MET A 55 -5.27 15.51 5.91
N PRO A 56 -6.55 15.27 5.50
CA PRO A 56 -7.68 16.13 5.86
C PRO A 56 -7.79 16.39 7.36
N SER A 57 -8.28 17.57 7.75
CA SER A 57 -8.30 18.02 9.15
C SER A 57 -9.22 17.20 10.08
N ASP A 58 -10.19 16.49 9.51
CA ASP A 58 -11.10 15.57 10.18
C ASP A 58 -10.59 14.12 10.24
N TRP A 59 -9.69 13.72 9.33
CA TRP A 59 -9.17 12.34 9.20
C TRP A 59 -8.71 11.74 10.53
N LYS A 60 -7.94 12.51 11.32
CA LYS A 60 -7.44 12.07 12.64
C LYS A 60 -8.58 11.80 13.64
N GLY A 61 -9.68 12.54 13.57
CA GLY A 61 -10.88 12.28 14.36
C GLY A 61 -11.54 10.96 13.96
N LEU A 62 -11.65 10.72 12.65
CA LEU A 62 -12.27 9.52 12.09
C LEU A 62 -11.46 8.24 12.39
N ILE A 63 -10.14 8.25 12.17
CA ILE A 63 -9.29 7.08 12.52
C ILE A 63 -9.15 6.89 14.03
N LYS A 64 -9.28 7.95 14.84
CA LYS A 64 -9.36 7.82 16.31
C LYS A 64 -10.65 7.12 16.75
N ALA A 65 -11.79 7.48 16.18
CA ALA A 65 -13.06 6.79 16.45
C ALA A 65 -12.98 5.30 16.05
N GLN A 66 -12.45 5.01 14.85
CA GLN A 66 -12.22 3.64 14.37
C GLN A 66 -11.29 2.84 15.31
N TYR A 67 -10.16 3.42 15.72
CA TYR A 67 -9.24 2.80 16.68
C TYR A 67 -9.90 2.51 18.03
N ILE A 68 -10.71 3.44 18.55
CA ILE A 68 -11.42 3.23 19.81
C ILE A 68 -12.48 2.14 19.65
N GLY A 69 -13.26 2.12 18.57
CA GLY A 69 -14.22 1.05 18.27
C GLY A 69 -13.56 -0.33 18.22
N HIS A 70 -12.45 -0.45 17.49
CA HIS A 70 -11.61 -1.66 17.49
C HIS A 70 -11.17 -2.06 18.91
N ARG A 71 -10.61 -1.14 19.70
CA ARG A 71 -10.16 -1.46 21.07
C ARG A 71 -11.29 -1.76 22.07
N ILE A 72 -12.55 -1.48 21.72
CA ILE A 72 -13.72 -1.93 22.45
C ILE A 72 -14.08 -3.37 22.06
N PHE A 73 -14.10 -3.68 20.76
CA PHE A 73 -14.71 -4.91 20.22
C PHE A 73 -13.72 -5.96 19.66
N LYS A 74 -12.40 -5.73 19.64
CA LYS A 74 -11.39 -6.76 19.29
C LYS A 74 -11.45 -7.94 20.26
N ASP A 75 -10.78 -9.04 19.92
CA ASP A 75 -10.67 -10.16 20.86
C ASP A 75 -9.94 -9.74 22.14
N GLY A 76 -10.40 -10.26 23.29
CA GLY A 76 -10.01 -9.76 24.62
C GLY A 76 -10.40 -8.30 24.91
N GLY A 77 -11.25 -7.67 24.08
CA GLY A 77 -11.56 -6.24 24.09
C GLY A 77 -12.35 -5.74 25.31
N LEU A 78 -12.44 -4.41 25.43
CA LEU A 78 -13.08 -3.74 26.57
C LEU A 78 -14.59 -4.04 26.70
N ILE A 79 -15.25 -4.56 25.67
CA ILE A 79 -16.69 -4.85 25.68
C ILE A 79 -17.12 -5.82 26.80
N HIS A 80 -16.33 -6.85 27.11
CA HIS A 80 -16.65 -7.81 28.18
C HIS A 80 -16.65 -7.16 29.58
N LYS A 81 -15.77 -6.17 29.80
CA LYS A 81 -15.77 -5.30 30.98
C LYS A 81 -17.01 -4.40 30.98
N TYR A 82 -17.36 -3.81 29.84
CA TYR A 82 -18.46 -2.84 29.73
C TYR A 82 -19.85 -3.45 29.88
N LEU A 83 -20.10 -4.64 29.32
CA LEU A 83 -21.35 -5.41 29.52
C LEU A 83 -21.70 -5.61 31.01
N ASN A 84 -20.69 -5.61 31.89
CA ASN A 84 -20.86 -5.73 33.32
C ASN A 84 -21.07 -4.40 34.08
N SER A 85 -20.83 -3.26 33.44
CA SER A 85 -20.93 -1.93 34.04
C SER A 85 -22.37 -1.48 34.29
N ALA A 86 -22.58 -0.62 35.29
CA ALA A 86 -23.90 -0.02 35.57
C ALA A 86 -24.41 0.84 34.38
N ALA A 87 -23.51 1.50 33.66
CA ALA A 87 -23.86 2.37 32.53
C ALA A 87 -24.38 1.59 31.30
N ILE A 88 -23.96 0.34 31.11
CA ILE A 88 -24.52 -0.56 30.09
C ILE A 88 -25.74 -1.33 30.61
N LYS A 89 -25.77 -1.72 31.89
CA LYS A 89 -26.94 -2.38 32.50
C LYS A 89 -28.17 -1.47 32.58
N ALA A 90 -27.99 -0.15 32.50
CA ALA A 90 -29.06 0.84 32.38
C ALA A 90 -29.57 1.06 30.93
N ARG A 91 -28.91 0.45 29.92
CA ARG A 91 -29.36 0.48 28.52
C ARG A 91 -30.53 -0.45 28.30
N ASN A 92 -31.32 -0.22 27.25
CA ASN A 92 -32.47 -1.06 26.95
C ASN A 92 -32.04 -2.46 26.47
N ALA A 93 -32.99 -3.41 26.41
CA ALA A 93 -32.68 -4.80 26.07
C ALA A 93 -32.10 -4.98 24.64
N GLU A 94 -32.50 -4.14 23.70
CA GLU A 94 -32.05 -4.13 22.31
C GLU A 94 -30.59 -3.68 22.19
N GLU A 95 -30.25 -2.56 22.85
CA GLU A 95 -28.88 -2.06 23.00
C GLU A 95 -27.98 -3.11 23.66
N GLN A 96 -28.45 -3.74 24.75
CA GLN A 96 -27.67 -4.78 25.45
C GLN A 96 -27.42 -6.02 24.57
N GLU A 97 -28.42 -6.48 23.82
CA GLU A 97 -28.28 -7.67 22.97
C GLU A 97 -27.43 -7.42 21.73
N HIS A 98 -27.50 -6.21 21.16
CA HIS A 98 -26.58 -5.77 20.12
C HIS A 98 -25.12 -5.82 20.62
N LEU A 99 -24.86 -5.35 21.85
CA LEU A 99 -23.51 -5.41 22.44
C LEU A 99 -23.06 -6.82 22.83
N ARG A 100 -23.98 -7.73 23.18
CA ARG A 100 -23.64 -9.17 23.34
C ARG A 100 -23.26 -9.79 22.00
N THR A 101 -23.98 -9.45 20.93
CA THR A 101 -23.67 -9.91 19.56
C THR A 101 -22.26 -9.47 19.15
N MET A 102 -21.94 -8.18 19.32
CA MET A 102 -20.60 -7.64 18.99
C MET A 102 -19.49 -8.12 19.94
N ALA A 103 -19.82 -8.66 21.12
CA ALA A 103 -18.86 -9.31 22.02
C ALA A 103 -18.68 -10.81 21.74
N ALA A 104 -19.56 -11.42 20.95
CA ALA A 104 -19.46 -12.82 20.52
C ALA A 104 -18.76 -12.98 19.16
N TYR A 105 -18.75 -11.90 18.35
CA TYR A 105 -18.06 -11.83 17.06
C TYR A 105 -17.14 -10.61 17.05
N PRO A 106 -15.87 -10.78 17.47
CA PRO A 106 -14.94 -9.67 17.63
C PRO A 106 -14.72 -8.88 16.34
N TRP A 107 -14.54 -7.56 16.49
CA TRP A 107 -14.21 -6.67 15.38
C TRP A 107 -12.73 -6.78 15.04
N ARG A 108 -12.43 -7.01 13.76
CA ARG A 108 -11.06 -7.14 13.26
C ARG A 108 -10.79 -6.14 12.14
N PHE A 109 -9.54 -5.72 12.00
CA PHE A 109 -9.11 -5.15 10.73
C PHE A 109 -8.99 -6.26 9.69
N SER A 110 -9.20 -5.89 8.43
CA SER A 110 -9.08 -6.76 7.28
C SER A 110 -8.43 -5.99 6.14
N PHE A 111 -7.39 -6.59 5.54
CA PHE A 111 -6.91 -6.26 4.21
C PHE A 111 -7.63 -7.19 3.24
N SER A 112 -8.43 -6.65 2.32
CA SER A 112 -9.35 -7.47 1.51
C SER A 112 -9.56 -6.98 0.09
N GLU A 113 -9.84 -7.92 -0.80
CA GLU A 113 -10.19 -7.71 -2.21
C GLU A 113 -11.65 -8.12 -2.48
N ILE A 114 -12.24 -7.63 -3.58
CA ILE A 114 -13.62 -7.95 -3.98
C ILE A 114 -13.62 -9.15 -4.94
N ARG A 115 -14.16 -10.29 -4.50
CA ARG A 115 -14.42 -11.45 -5.37
C ARG A 115 -15.65 -11.23 -6.26
N ALA A 116 -16.73 -10.69 -5.69
CA ALA A 116 -17.99 -10.50 -6.38
C ALA A 116 -18.84 -9.36 -5.76
N ASN A 117 -19.77 -8.83 -6.56
CA ASN A 117 -20.79 -7.87 -6.14
C ASN A 117 -22.18 -8.49 -6.39
N PRO A 118 -22.69 -9.33 -5.46
CA PRO A 118 -23.93 -10.08 -5.68
C PRO A 118 -25.22 -9.26 -5.52
N ALA A 119 -25.17 -8.08 -4.90
CA ALA A 119 -26.31 -7.17 -4.74
C ALA A 119 -25.81 -5.74 -4.41
N SER A 120 -26.65 -4.70 -4.64
CA SER A 120 -26.29 -3.31 -4.34
C SER A 120 -25.70 -3.17 -2.93
N ASP A 121 -24.52 -2.55 -2.84
CA ASP A 121 -23.78 -2.28 -1.60
C ASP A 121 -23.32 -3.53 -0.83
N PHE A 122 -23.52 -4.74 -1.38
CA PHE A 122 -23.05 -6.02 -0.85
C PHE A 122 -21.91 -6.58 -1.71
N TYR A 123 -20.83 -6.96 -1.05
CA TYR A 123 -19.61 -7.48 -1.67
C TYR A 123 -19.21 -8.80 -1.03
N GLU A 124 -18.89 -9.80 -1.86
CA GLU A 124 -18.14 -10.96 -1.42
C GLU A 124 -16.66 -10.54 -1.41
N MET A 125 -16.12 -10.41 -0.21
CA MET A 125 -14.74 -10.01 0.06
C MET A 125 -13.89 -11.24 0.35
N GLU A 126 -12.60 -11.17 0.05
CA GLU A 126 -11.59 -12.13 0.52
C GLU A 126 -10.52 -11.38 1.29
N ASP A 127 -10.25 -11.81 2.51
CA ASP A 127 -9.16 -11.27 3.33
C ASP A 127 -7.82 -11.89 2.89
N VAL A 128 -6.92 -11.06 2.34
CA VAL A 128 -5.75 -11.56 1.59
C VAL A 128 -4.69 -12.27 2.43
N PHE A 129 -4.76 -12.17 3.76
CA PHE A 129 -3.81 -12.78 4.70
C PHE A 129 -4.40 -13.98 5.46
N THR A 130 -5.72 -14.08 5.55
CA THR A 130 -6.40 -15.19 6.25
C THR A 130 -7.15 -16.14 5.32
N GLY A 131 -7.38 -15.73 4.07
CA GLY A 131 -8.23 -16.46 3.13
C GLY A 131 -9.71 -16.52 3.54
N GLU A 132 -10.14 -15.74 4.54
CA GLU A 132 -11.56 -15.69 4.93
C GLU A 132 -12.35 -15.00 3.81
N VAL A 133 -13.29 -15.74 3.21
CA VAL A 133 -14.27 -15.19 2.26
C VAL A 133 -15.53 -14.81 3.02
N PHE A 134 -15.95 -13.55 2.93
CA PHE A 134 -17.05 -13.01 3.74
C PHE A 134 -17.93 -12.03 2.99
N LEU A 135 -19.22 -12.01 3.34
CA LEU A 135 -20.17 -11.02 2.81
C LEU A 135 -20.08 -9.72 3.61
N LEU A 136 -19.71 -8.63 2.95
CA LEU A 136 -19.59 -7.28 3.50
C LEU A 136 -20.68 -6.35 2.93
N TYR A 137 -21.37 -5.61 3.80
CA TYR A 137 -22.22 -4.50 3.39
C TYR A 137 -21.49 -3.16 3.62
N SER A 138 -21.27 -2.39 2.54
CA SER A 138 -20.69 -1.05 2.63
C SER A 138 -21.06 -0.16 1.42
N PRO A 139 -22.05 0.73 1.56
CA PRO A 139 -22.35 1.74 0.54
C PRO A 139 -21.20 2.73 0.25
N SER A 140 -20.18 2.77 1.11
CA SER A 140 -18.97 3.55 0.86
C SER A 140 -18.10 2.92 -0.22
N ILE A 141 -18.00 1.59 -0.26
CA ILE A 141 -17.31 0.86 -1.35
C ILE A 141 -17.98 1.18 -2.69
N THR A 142 -19.32 1.15 -2.75
CA THR A 142 -20.10 1.50 -3.95
C THR A 142 -19.77 2.88 -4.51
N ARG A 143 -19.64 3.89 -3.64
CA ARG A 143 -19.29 5.27 -4.05
C ARG A 143 -17.83 5.42 -4.44
N THR A 144 -16.91 4.76 -3.75
CA THR A 144 -15.50 4.79 -4.15
C THR A 144 -15.29 4.11 -5.51
N LEU A 145 -15.99 3.01 -5.79
CA LEU A 145 -15.92 2.30 -7.07
C LEU A 145 -16.60 3.04 -8.24
N SER A 146 -17.47 4.03 -8.02
CA SER A 146 -17.94 4.91 -9.10
C SER A 146 -16.89 5.94 -9.53
N ASP A 147 -15.91 6.20 -8.67
CA ASP A 147 -14.99 7.34 -8.79
C ASP A 147 -13.56 6.89 -9.16
N GLN A 148 -13.12 5.71 -8.68
CA GLN A 148 -11.78 5.18 -8.92
C GLN A 148 -11.72 3.64 -8.89
N PRO A 149 -10.82 2.98 -9.64
CA PRO A 149 -10.48 1.58 -9.42
C PRO A 149 -9.78 1.42 -8.06
N VAL A 150 -9.92 0.24 -7.45
CA VAL A 150 -9.30 -0.13 -6.18
C VAL A 150 -8.79 -1.55 -6.30
N LEU A 151 -7.54 -1.80 -5.88
CA LEU A 151 -7.01 -3.15 -5.71
C LEU A 151 -7.43 -3.67 -4.33
N LEU A 152 -6.82 -3.10 -3.29
CA LEU A 152 -6.92 -3.57 -1.91
C LEU A 152 -7.70 -2.58 -1.03
N TRP A 153 -8.50 -3.12 -0.11
CA TRP A 153 -9.21 -2.36 0.90
C TRP A 153 -8.64 -2.63 2.30
N PHE A 154 -8.53 -1.61 3.14
CA PHE A 154 -8.23 -1.76 4.57
C PHE A 154 -9.38 -1.21 5.41
N ASN A 155 -10.07 -2.10 6.12
CA ASN A 155 -11.32 -1.81 6.82
C ASN A 155 -11.29 -2.38 8.24
N LEU A 156 -11.85 -1.66 9.21
CA LEU A 156 -12.36 -2.28 10.43
C LEU A 156 -13.75 -2.86 10.14
N ILE A 157 -13.92 -4.16 10.37
CA ILE A 157 -15.18 -4.88 10.13
C ILE A 157 -15.73 -5.49 11.42
N GLY A 158 -17.07 -5.48 11.54
CA GLY A 158 -17.81 -6.14 12.62
C GLY A 158 -19.01 -6.92 12.08
N TYR A 159 -19.29 -8.10 12.66
CA TYR A 159 -20.38 -8.95 12.21
C TYR A 159 -21.72 -8.56 12.84
N ASN A 160 -22.72 -8.29 12.02
CA ASN A 160 -24.01 -7.73 12.46
C ASN A 160 -25.06 -8.80 12.86
N GLY A 161 -24.72 -10.09 12.79
CA GLY A 161 -25.66 -11.20 12.95
C GLY A 161 -26.26 -11.73 11.63
N SER A 162 -25.82 -11.22 10.47
CA SER A 162 -26.21 -11.70 9.14
C SER A 162 -25.07 -11.55 8.13
N CYS A 163 -24.39 -10.40 8.12
CA CYS A 163 -23.20 -10.13 7.32
C CYS A 163 -22.21 -9.24 8.10
N TRP A 164 -21.03 -8.98 7.52
CA TRP A 164 -20.10 -7.99 8.06
C TRP A 164 -20.48 -6.57 7.61
N GLN A 165 -20.05 -5.57 8.37
CA GLN A 165 -20.18 -4.15 8.04
C GLN A 165 -18.88 -3.39 8.37
N THR A 166 -18.54 -2.40 7.56
CA THR A 166 -17.41 -1.49 7.81
C THR A 166 -17.73 -0.45 8.89
N TYR A 167 -16.79 -0.19 9.80
CA TYR A 167 -16.89 0.89 10.80
C TYR A 167 -15.77 1.93 10.63
N GLY A 168 -16.10 3.22 10.71
CA GLY A 168 -15.15 4.32 10.51
C GLY A 168 -14.71 4.48 9.05
N PRO A 169 -13.50 5.04 8.79
CA PRO A 169 -12.95 5.16 7.43
C PRO A 169 -12.84 3.83 6.68
N VAL A 170 -13.34 3.82 5.45
CA VAL A 170 -13.10 2.78 4.45
C VAL A 170 -11.90 3.22 3.63
N ILE A 171 -10.75 2.55 3.80
CA ILE A 171 -9.51 2.92 3.10
C ILE A 171 -9.38 2.04 1.85
N SER A 172 -9.23 2.69 0.69
CA SER A 172 -9.03 2.05 -0.60
C SER A 172 -7.62 2.34 -1.11
N PHE A 173 -6.92 1.35 -1.64
CA PHE A 173 -5.62 1.52 -2.28
C PHE A 173 -5.77 1.31 -3.78
N GLN A 174 -5.44 2.33 -4.58
CA GLN A 174 -5.36 2.20 -6.03
C GLN A 174 -4.18 1.34 -6.49
N SER A 175 -3.15 1.16 -5.64
CA SER A 175 -1.82 0.68 -6.06
C SER A 175 -1.04 -0.18 -5.06
N PHE A 176 -1.69 -0.73 -4.03
CA PHE A 176 -1.08 -1.69 -3.11
C PHE A 176 -1.73 -3.07 -3.27
N SER A 177 -0.91 -4.13 -3.25
CA SER A 177 -1.31 -5.54 -3.12
C SER A 177 -1.00 -6.09 -1.71
N SER A 178 -1.25 -7.39 -1.49
CA SER A 178 -0.75 -8.16 -0.34
C SER A 178 0.74 -7.90 -0.05
N ASP A 179 1.56 -7.97 -1.09
CA ASP A 179 3.02 -8.02 -1.01
C ASP A 179 3.60 -6.69 -0.50
N ASP A 180 3.00 -5.56 -0.89
CA ASP A 180 3.35 -4.24 -0.38
C ASP A 180 3.07 -4.10 1.12
N ILE A 181 1.95 -4.65 1.57
CA ILE A 181 1.54 -4.61 2.98
C ILE A 181 2.42 -5.55 3.80
N PHE A 182 2.79 -6.71 3.25
CA PHE A 182 3.75 -7.62 3.89
C PHE A 182 5.15 -7.01 3.99
N PHE A 183 5.64 -6.39 2.92
CA PHE A 183 6.91 -5.66 2.92
C PHE A 183 6.88 -4.46 3.91
N TYR A 184 5.75 -3.74 4.00
CA TYR A 184 5.59 -2.68 4.98
C TYR A 184 5.60 -3.21 6.42
N ALA A 185 4.99 -4.38 6.67
CA ALA A 185 4.98 -5.05 7.97
C ALA A 185 6.39 -5.53 8.39
N THR A 186 7.16 -6.13 7.48
CA THR A 186 8.53 -6.59 7.79
C THR A 186 9.51 -5.42 7.98
N GLU A 187 9.37 -4.32 7.22
CA GLU A 187 10.12 -3.07 7.45
C GLU A 187 9.76 -2.38 8.79
N LEU A 188 8.54 -2.61 9.31
CA LEU A 188 8.12 -2.18 10.65
C LEU A 188 8.64 -3.10 11.77
N ASN A 189 8.64 -4.41 11.52
CA ASN A 189 9.00 -5.45 12.47
C ASN A 189 9.60 -6.67 11.74
N PRO A 190 10.94 -6.80 11.66
CA PRO A 190 11.62 -7.91 10.98
C PRO A 190 11.41 -9.31 11.60
N ALA A 191 10.58 -9.43 12.65
CA ALA A 191 10.16 -10.70 13.24
C ALA A 191 8.75 -11.16 12.76
N ILE A 192 8.18 -10.49 11.74
CA ILE A 192 7.00 -10.97 11.01
C ILE A 192 7.50 -11.90 9.91
N GLU A 193 7.23 -13.19 10.03
CA GLU A 193 7.65 -14.23 9.06
C GLU A 193 6.45 -14.90 8.37
N SER A 194 5.22 -14.61 8.81
CA SER A 194 3.99 -15.16 8.24
C SER A 194 2.80 -14.18 8.27
N ASP A 195 1.76 -14.49 7.49
CA ASP A 195 0.51 -13.74 7.44
C ASP A 195 -0.20 -13.68 8.81
N ALA A 196 -0.02 -14.72 9.64
CA ALA A 196 -0.54 -14.75 11.00
C ALA A 196 0.18 -13.75 11.93
N ASP A 197 1.50 -13.61 11.79
CA ASP A 197 2.28 -12.61 12.53
C ASP A 197 1.94 -11.19 12.08
N LEU A 198 1.73 -11.01 10.77
CA LEU A 198 1.27 -9.75 10.18
C LEU A 198 -0.09 -9.34 10.75
N MET A 199 -1.09 -10.23 10.70
CA MET A 199 -2.43 -9.92 11.19
C MET A 199 -2.47 -9.73 12.72
N ALA A 200 -1.55 -10.35 13.46
CA ALA A 200 -1.35 -10.06 14.88
C ALA A 200 -0.77 -8.64 15.12
N ASP A 201 0.25 -8.20 14.37
CA ASP A 201 0.74 -6.81 14.47
C ASP A 201 -0.29 -5.78 13.98
N VAL A 202 -1.11 -6.12 12.99
CA VAL A 202 -2.26 -5.29 12.57
C VAL A 202 -3.27 -5.13 13.71
N ASP A 203 -3.56 -6.20 14.47
CA ASP A 203 -4.53 -6.17 15.57
C ASP A 203 -3.99 -5.55 16.88
N ASP A 204 -2.68 -5.52 17.11
CA ASP A 204 -2.07 -4.85 18.28
C ASP A 204 -1.49 -3.46 17.99
N ASN A 205 -1.19 -3.16 16.73
CA ASN A 205 -0.63 -1.89 16.26
C ASN A 205 -1.37 -1.24 15.06
N PRO A 206 -2.73 -1.25 14.99
CA PRO A 206 -3.47 -0.85 13.78
C PRO A 206 -3.21 0.58 13.31
N VAL A 207 -2.81 1.50 14.21
CA VAL A 207 -2.41 2.87 13.87
C VAL A 207 -1.26 2.93 12.85
N ARG A 208 -0.38 1.91 12.82
CA ARG A 208 0.69 1.80 11.81
C ARG A 208 0.14 1.55 10.40
N TYR A 209 -0.94 0.79 10.30
CA TYR A 209 -1.57 0.43 9.03
C TYR A 209 -2.58 1.50 8.59
N MET A 210 -3.25 2.18 9.54
CA MET A 210 -4.08 3.36 9.27
C MET A 210 -3.33 4.51 8.56
N VAL A 211 -2.04 4.70 8.83
CA VAL A 211 -1.27 5.78 8.18
C VAL A 211 -0.93 5.49 6.71
N LEU A 212 -1.09 4.25 6.24
CA LEU A 212 -0.95 3.90 4.81
C LEU A 212 -1.98 4.64 3.94
N ALA A 213 -3.09 5.11 4.53
CA ALA A 213 -4.05 5.99 3.88
C ALA A 213 -3.42 7.24 3.23
N CYS A 214 -2.21 7.65 3.62
CA CYS A 214 -1.51 8.76 2.96
C CYS A 214 -0.97 8.44 1.55
N GLY A 215 -1.07 7.18 1.11
CA GLY A 215 -0.81 6.72 -0.26
C GLY A 215 -2.04 6.12 -0.96
N SER A 216 -3.24 6.19 -0.37
CA SER A 216 -4.49 5.60 -0.92
C SER A 216 -4.73 5.92 -2.40
N ASN A 217 -4.43 7.17 -2.77
CA ASN A 217 -4.72 7.76 -4.08
C ASN A 217 -3.45 7.87 -4.95
N TYR A 218 -2.36 7.18 -4.60
CA TYR A 218 -1.23 7.04 -5.51
C TYR A 218 -1.62 6.03 -6.60
N PRO A 219 -1.56 6.39 -7.90
CA PRO A 219 -1.95 5.48 -8.97
C PRO A 219 -0.89 4.39 -9.20
N LEU A 220 -1.30 3.29 -9.83
CA LEU A 220 -0.38 2.32 -10.41
C LEU A 220 0.51 2.99 -11.47
N VAL A 221 1.76 2.54 -11.56
CA VAL A 221 2.72 2.99 -12.56
C VAL A 221 2.83 1.90 -13.61
N VAL A 222 2.38 2.18 -14.84
CA VAL A 222 2.32 1.21 -15.94
C VAL A 222 3.00 1.82 -17.17
N GLN A 223 3.85 1.06 -17.87
CA GLN A 223 4.56 1.46 -19.07
C GLN A 223 4.38 0.43 -20.19
N HIS A 224 3.56 0.79 -21.18
CA HIS A 224 2.97 -0.17 -22.14
C HIS A 224 2.27 -1.31 -21.38
N ASP A 225 2.46 -2.57 -21.78
CA ASP A 225 1.82 -3.73 -21.15
C ASP A 225 2.54 -4.24 -19.88
N ASN A 226 3.37 -3.40 -19.24
CA ASN A 226 4.13 -3.76 -18.04
C ASN A 226 3.79 -2.84 -16.87
N GLU A 227 3.45 -3.43 -15.74
CA GLU A 227 3.46 -2.76 -14.44
C GLU A 227 4.90 -2.49 -13.99
N VAL A 228 5.13 -1.34 -13.35
CA VAL A 228 6.43 -0.90 -12.85
C VAL A 228 6.53 -1.17 -11.35
N VAL A 229 7.12 -2.33 -11.04
CA VAL A 229 7.30 -2.88 -9.69
C VAL A 229 8.77 -3.17 -9.46
N GLN A 230 9.29 -2.85 -8.28
CA GLN A 230 10.63 -3.24 -7.87
C GLN A 230 10.59 -4.72 -7.48
N VAL A 231 11.20 -5.57 -8.29
CA VAL A 231 11.19 -7.03 -8.12
C VAL A 231 12.61 -7.50 -7.80
N THR A 232 12.78 -8.27 -6.74
CA THR A 232 14.10 -8.82 -6.37
C THR A 232 14.05 -10.28 -5.97
N GLY A 233 15.14 -11.00 -6.27
CA GLY A 233 15.38 -12.35 -5.79
C GLY A 233 16.84 -12.53 -5.39
N GLU A 234 17.08 -13.05 -4.19
CA GLU A 234 18.40 -13.53 -3.78
C GLU A 234 18.59 -14.99 -4.20
N GLY A 235 19.84 -15.32 -4.52
CA GLY A 235 20.22 -16.62 -5.03
C GLY A 235 21.71 -16.87 -4.86
N ARG A 236 22.24 -17.89 -5.53
CA ARG A 236 23.66 -18.29 -5.44
C ARG A 236 24.21 -18.71 -6.79
N SER A 237 25.54 -18.66 -6.94
CA SER A 237 26.23 -19.39 -7.98
C SER A 237 27.37 -20.23 -7.40
N VAL A 238 27.39 -21.51 -7.75
CA VAL A 238 28.49 -22.43 -7.43
C VAL A 238 29.57 -22.40 -8.53
N LYS A 239 29.30 -21.75 -9.67
CA LYS A 239 30.14 -21.75 -10.89
C LYS A 239 30.02 -20.43 -11.66
N PHE A 240 30.68 -19.38 -11.18
CA PHE A 240 30.75 -18.10 -11.88
C PHE A 240 31.87 -18.09 -12.95
N ASP A 241 31.53 -18.31 -14.22
CA ASP A 241 32.46 -18.14 -15.35
C ASP A 241 32.19 -16.82 -16.09
N VAL A 242 33.01 -15.81 -15.80
CA VAL A 242 32.94 -14.48 -16.41
C VAL A 242 33.15 -14.47 -17.93
N GLN A 243 33.87 -15.45 -18.50
CA GLN A 243 34.08 -15.52 -19.96
C GLN A 243 32.93 -16.24 -20.67
N LEU A 244 32.20 -17.12 -19.96
CA LEU A 244 30.94 -17.68 -20.44
C LEU A 244 29.84 -16.61 -20.43
N LEU A 245 29.67 -15.90 -19.31
CA LEU A 245 28.66 -14.84 -19.13
C LEU A 245 28.81 -13.69 -20.14
N ARG A 246 30.04 -13.32 -20.50
CA ARG A 246 30.35 -12.26 -21.50
C ARG A 246 29.82 -12.52 -22.93
N LYS A 247 29.21 -13.66 -23.20
CA LYS A 247 28.53 -13.95 -24.47
C LYS A 247 27.14 -13.30 -24.56
N ASP A 248 26.44 -13.28 -23.42
CA ASP A 248 25.03 -12.88 -23.34
C ASP A 248 24.83 -11.62 -22.46
N PHE A 249 25.83 -11.27 -21.64
CA PHE A 249 25.79 -10.13 -20.71
C PHE A 249 26.95 -9.16 -20.94
N ARG A 250 26.65 -7.86 -20.87
CA ARG A 250 27.63 -6.83 -20.50
C ARG A 250 28.02 -7.09 -19.04
N VAL A 251 29.32 -7.21 -18.78
CA VAL A 251 29.84 -7.48 -17.42
C VAL A 251 30.70 -6.33 -16.93
N GLU A 252 30.28 -5.73 -15.84
CA GLU A 252 30.94 -4.64 -15.11
C GLU A 252 31.43 -5.17 -13.74
N TYR A 253 32.46 -4.59 -13.15
CA TYR A 253 33.04 -5.06 -11.88
C TYR A 253 33.46 -3.90 -10.98
N ALA A 254 33.04 -3.96 -9.71
CA ALA A 254 33.38 -2.98 -8.68
C ALA A 254 33.41 -3.66 -7.30
N GLU A 255 34.47 -3.40 -6.51
CA GLU A 255 34.56 -3.76 -5.08
C GLU A 255 34.22 -5.22 -4.69
N GLY A 256 34.55 -6.20 -5.56
CA GLY A 256 34.26 -7.63 -5.33
C GLY A 256 32.89 -8.10 -5.83
N VAL A 257 32.14 -7.22 -6.50
CA VAL A 257 30.84 -7.48 -7.10
C VAL A 257 30.94 -7.40 -8.62
N PHE A 258 30.33 -8.36 -9.31
CA PHE A 258 30.13 -8.35 -10.75
C PHE A 258 28.69 -7.96 -11.07
N LYS A 259 28.50 -6.91 -11.86
CA LYS A 259 27.20 -6.53 -12.42
C LYS A 259 27.04 -7.12 -13.82
N LEU A 260 25.87 -7.71 -14.08
CA LEU A 260 25.48 -8.36 -15.33
C LEU A 260 24.26 -7.64 -15.91
N SER A 261 24.39 -7.11 -17.12
CA SER A 261 23.32 -6.45 -17.86
C SER A 261 23.10 -7.13 -19.22
N HIS A 262 21.86 -7.49 -19.56
CA HIS A 262 21.48 -8.09 -20.85
C HIS A 262 20.93 -7.02 -21.81
N GLU A 263 21.27 -7.12 -23.10
CA GLU A 263 21.02 -6.06 -24.10
C GLU A 263 19.54 -5.65 -24.27
N VAL A 264 18.61 -6.58 -24.01
CA VAL A 264 17.16 -6.30 -24.05
C VAL A 264 16.56 -6.02 -22.66
N TRP A 265 17.05 -6.71 -21.62
CA TRP A 265 16.35 -6.78 -20.34
C TRP A 265 16.81 -5.73 -19.33
N SER A 266 18.01 -5.19 -19.48
CA SER A 266 18.49 -4.06 -18.67
C SER A 266 18.04 -2.69 -19.18
N GLU A 267 17.33 -2.65 -20.31
CA GLU A 267 16.78 -1.44 -20.93
C GLU A 267 15.33 -1.15 -20.47
N PRO A 268 14.78 0.06 -20.72
CA PRO A 268 13.42 0.40 -20.30
C PRO A 268 12.35 -0.45 -21.02
N PRO A 269 11.25 -0.86 -20.34
CA PRO A 269 10.88 -0.55 -18.95
C PRO A 269 11.50 -1.49 -17.91
N HIS A 270 12.23 -2.51 -18.34
CA HIS A 270 12.56 -3.68 -17.52
C HIS A 270 13.67 -3.41 -16.50
N PHE A 271 14.75 -2.73 -16.90
CA PHE A 271 15.90 -2.42 -16.04
C PHE A 271 16.37 -3.60 -15.17
N ALA A 272 16.29 -4.81 -15.74
CA ALA A 272 16.66 -6.05 -15.07
C ALA A 272 18.18 -6.21 -15.09
N GLU A 273 18.79 -6.38 -13.92
CA GLU A 273 20.23 -6.48 -13.73
C GLU A 273 20.53 -7.47 -12.61
N ALA A 274 21.62 -8.23 -12.74
CA ALA A 274 22.05 -9.18 -11.72
C ALA A 274 23.43 -8.83 -11.17
N PHE A 275 23.63 -9.09 -9.88
CA PHE A 275 24.81 -8.71 -9.12
C PHE A 275 25.34 -9.95 -8.40
N TYR A 276 26.56 -10.39 -8.72
CA TYR A 276 27.22 -11.54 -8.08
C TYR A 276 28.33 -11.05 -7.15
N GLU A 277 28.29 -11.46 -5.88
CA GLU A 277 29.27 -11.10 -4.85
C GLU A 277 30.30 -12.23 -4.67
N GLU A 278 31.55 -11.99 -5.05
CA GLU A 278 32.60 -13.02 -5.08
C GLU A 278 32.90 -13.61 -3.69
N ALA A 279 32.77 -12.81 -2.63
CA ALA A 279 33.12 -13.20 -1.27
C ALA A 279 32.13 -14.21 -0.62
N SER A 280 30.88 -14.24 -1.08
CA SER A 280 29.82 -15.09 -0.51
C SER A 280 29.21 -16.07 -1.52
N GLY A 281 29.45 -15.87 -2.82
CA GLY A 281 28.78 -16.61 -3.89
C GLY A 281 27.31 -16.24 -4.07
N LYS A 282 26.81 -15.20 -3.37
CA LYS A 282 25.45 -14.67 -3.55
C LYS A 282 25.26 -14.10 -4.95
N VAL A 283 24.04 -14.23 -5.46
CA VAL A 283 23.52 -13.45 -6.58
C VAL A 283 22.30 -12.67 -6.09
N LEU A 284 22.19 -11.40 -6.46
CA LEU A 284 20.95 -10.64 -6.38
C LEU A 284 20.48 -10.32 -7.80
N LEU A 285 19.27 -10.74 -8.15
CA LEU A 285 18.56 -10.26 -9.32
C LEU A 285 17.63 -9.11 -8.92
N PHE A 286 17.71 -7.98 -9.62
CA PHE A 286 16.80 -6.83 -9.48
C PHE A 286 16.14 -6.54 -10.84
N ALA A 287 14.87 -6.14 -10.85
CA ALA A 287 14.18 -5.63 -12.04
C ALA A 287 13.11 -4.58 -11.67
N LEU A 288 12.63 -3.84 -12.67
CA LEU A 288 11.49 -2.92 -12.57
C LEU A 288 10.19 -3.43 -13.21
N THR A 289 10.15 -4.67 -13.73
CA THR A 289 8.89 -5.38 -14.08
C THR A 289 9.02 -6.88 -13.85
N ASP A 290 7.91 -7.58 -13.53
CA ASP A 290 7.89 -9.04 -13.33
C ASP A 290 8.40 -9.82 -14.55
N ARG A 291 8.16 -9.27 -15.75
CA ARG A 291 8.67 -9.85 -17.00
C ARG A 291 10.19 -9.73 -17.08
N GLY A 292 10.74 -8.57 -16.76
CA GLY A 292 12.19 -8.35 -16.73
C GLY A 292 12.88 -9.31 -15.75
N TYR A 293 12.29 -9.49 -14.57
CA TYR A 293 12.73 -10.48 -13.58
C TYR A 293 12.73 -11.91 -14.15
N ARG A 294 11.58 -12.39 -14.65
CA ARG A 294 11.39 -13.77 -15.10
C ARG A 294 12.29 -14.15 -16.27
N GLU A 295 12.40 -13.28 -17.25
CA GLU A 295 13.18 -13.54 -18.47
C GLU A 295 14.69 -13.50 -18.17
N LEU A 296 15.15 -12.60 -17.30
CA LEU A 296 16.55 -12.56 -16.88
C LEU A 296 16.93 -13.70 -15.92
N SER A 297 16.03 -14.07 -14.98
CA SER A 297 16.18 -15.26 -14.13
C SER A 297 16.40 -16.52 -14.97
N THR A 298 15.57 -16.71 -16.01
CA THR A 298 15.70 -17.84 -16.96
C THR A 298 17.08 -17.89 -17.63
N LEU A 299 17.64 -16.73 -18.02
CA LEU A 299 18.99 -16.65 -18.58
C LEU A 299 20.09 -16.96 -17.55
N LEU A 300 19.98 -16.45 -16.32
CA LEU A 300 20.95 -16.70 -15.25
C LEU A 300 20.96 -18.18 -14.82
N VAL A 301 19.78 -18.83 -14.78
CA VAL A 301 19.65 -20.27 -14.54
C VAL A 301 20.31 -21.10 -15.66
N ALA A 302 20.23 -20.66 -16.92
CA ALA A 302 20.95 -21.31 -18.02
C ALA A 302 22.48 -21.20 -17.91
N HIS A 303 22.99 -20.18 -17.19
CA HIS A 303 24.41 -20.06 -16.80
C HIS A 303 24.75 -20.73 -15.47
N GLY A 304 23.82 -21.48 -14.86
CA GLY A 304 24.07 -22.26 -13.64
C GLY A 304 24.01 -21.43 -12.34
N MET A 305 23.23 -20.35 -12.33
CA MET A 305 22.86 -19.65 -11.10
C MET A 305 21.55 -20.20 -10.53
N GLU A 306 21.47 -20.30 -9.21
CA GLU A 306 20.30 -20.72 -8.45
C GLU A 306 19.53 -19.45 -8.04
N ILE A 307 18.58 -19.02 -8.88
CA ILE A 307 17.67 -17.87 -8.67
C ILE A 307 16.23 -18.40 -8.53
N PRO A 308 15.40 -17.89 -7.60
CA PRO A 308 14.02 -18.35 -7.48
C PRO A 308 13.13 -17.82 -8.63
N ASN A 309 12.14 -18.61 -9.03
CA ASN A 309 11.20 -18.26 -10.11
C ASN A 309 10.18 -17.21 -9.65
N GLU A 310 9.69 -17.35 -8.41
CA GLU A 310 8.98 -16.30 -7.70
C GLU A 310 10.02 -15.37 -7.04
N PRO A 311 9.77 -14.05 -6.96
CA PRO A 311 10.67 -13.11 -6.30
C PRO A 311 10.53 -13.14 -4.78
N ASP A 312 11.61 -12.87 -4.06
CA ASP A 312 11.59 -12.70 -2.58
C ASP A 312 10.92 -11.38 -2.17
N ILE A 313 10.95 -10.36 -3.04
CA ILE A 313 10.25 -9.08 -2.85
C ILE A 313 9.64 -8.61 -4.17
N ARG A 314 8.36 -8.24 -4.14
CA ARG A 314 7.65 -7.50 -5.17
C ARG A 314 7.05 -6.24 -4.53
N LEU A 315 7.46 -5.05 -4.98
CA LEU A 315 7.06 -3.77 -4.36
C LEU A 315 6.64 -2.74 -5.40
N HIS A 316 5.43 -2.20 -5.29
CA HIS A 316 4.98 -1.10 -6.14
C HIS A 316 5.67 0.21 -5.69
N ILE A 317 6.09 1.04 -6.66
CA ILE A 317 6.75 2.33 -6.39
C ILE A 317 5.97 3.22 -5.38
N PRO A 318 4.63 3.30 -5.43
CA PRO A 318 3.81 3.92 -4.39
C PRO A 318 4.09 3.46 -2.95
N MET A 319 4.29 2.16 -2.69
CA MET A 319 4.58 1.67 -1.34
C MET A 319 5.97 2.09 -0.89
N GLY A 320 6.98 2.02 -1.78
CA GLY A 320 8.33 2.53 -1.48
C GLY A 320 8.35 4.00 -1.04
N ILE A 321 7.45 4.82 -1.59
CA ILE A 321 7.23 6.22 -1.16
C ILE A 321 6.60 6.29 0.24
N VAL A 322 5.58 5.46 0.53
CA VAL A 322 4.91 5.44 1.85
C VAL A 322 5.80 4.87 2.95
N VAL A 323 6.55 3.79 2.72
CA VAL A 323 7.62 3.27 3.59
C VAL A 323 8.56 4.41 3.99
N LYS A 324 9.09 5.14 2.99
CA LYS A 324 9.98 6.28 3.23
C LYS A 324 9.34 7.42 4.02
N LYS A 325 8.06 7.71 3.78
CA LYS A 325 7.30 8.77 4.45
C LYS A 325 6.94 8.45 5.91
N ALA A 326 6.53 7.21 6.17
CA ALA A 326 6.07 6.72 7.46
C ALA A 326 7.23 6.29 8.37
N LEU A 327 8.19 5.53 7.85
CA LEU A 327 9.30 4.96 8.63
C LEU A 327 10.55 5.85 8.64
N LYS A 328 10.58 6.90 7.80
CA LYS A 328 11.72 7.84 7.62
C LYS A 328 13.02 7.17 7.13
N LYS A 329 12.92 5.94 6.62
CA LYS A 329 13.97 5.10 6.04
C LYS A 329 13.62 4.80 4.58
N SER A 330 14.54 4.97 3.64
CA SER A 330 14.35 4.43 2.29
C SER A 330 14.51 2.90 2.33
N PRO A 331 13.64 2.11 1.68
CA PRO A 331 13.89 0.68 1.50
C PRO A 331 15.16 0.48 0.65
N VAL A 332 15.92 -0.59 0.95
CA VAL A 332 17.18 -0.92 0.25
C VAL A 332 17.00 -2.27 -0.44
N LEU A 333 16.40 -2.24 -1.63
CA LEU A 333 16.14 -3.44 -2.44
C LEU A 333 17.35 -3.86 -3.29
N ASN A 334 18.23 -2.93 -3.62
CA ASN A 334 19.50 -3.21 -4.30
C ASN A 334 20.65 -2.51 -3.55
N PRO A 335 21.37 -3.20 -2.64
CA PRO A 335 22.53 -2.62 -1.95
C PRO A 335 23.72 -2.38 -2.89
N TYR A 336 23.77 -3.02 -4.05
CA TYR A 336 24.90 -2.97 -4.97
C TYR A 336 24.83 -1.82 -5.99
N SER A 337 23.68 -1.13 -6.16
CA SER A 337 23.52 -0.08 -7.18
C SER A 337 24.61 0.99 -7.10
N GLN A 338 24.92 1.43 -5.87
CA GLN A 338 25.84 2.52 -5.58
C GLN A 338 27.30 2.22 -5.99
N LEU A 339 27.67 0.94 -6.18
CA LEU A 339 28.98 0.54 -6.68
C LEU A 339 29.13 0.81 -8.19
N PHE A 340 28.01 0.86 -8.92
CA PHE A 340 27.95 1.04 -10.38
C PHE A 340 27.27 2.36 -10.79
N GLU A 341 26.82 3.17 -9.82
CA GLU A 341 26.32 4.52 -10.05
C GLU A 341 27.46 5.44 -10.50
N THR A 342 27.59 5.63 -11.81
CA THR A 342 28.45 6.66 -12.40
C THR A 342 28.07 8.01 -11.80
N ARG A 343 28.90 8.55 -10.90
CA ARG A 343 28.64 9.83 -10.20
C ARG A 343 28.34 10.92 -11.23
N THR A 344 27.07 11.28 -11.35
CA THR A 344 26.62 12.38 -12.20
C THR A 344 27.34 13.64 -11.77
N SER A 345 27.86 14.42 -12.73
CA SER A 345 28.57 15.66 -12.37
C SER A 345 27.61 16.60 -11.63
N PRO A 346 28.10 17.50 -10.77
CA PRO A 346 27.26 18.51 -10.12
C PRO A 346 26.44 19.32 -11.13
N GLU A 347 26.94 19.49 -12.35
CA GLU A 347 26.26 20.16 -13.45
C GLU A 347 25.10 19.31 -14.01
N SER A 348 25.30 18.00 -14.21
CA SER A 348 24.22 17.07 -14.60
C SER A 348 23.14 16.98 -13.52
N GLN A 349 23.51 16.94 -12.23
CA GLN A 349 22.55 16.95 -11.13
C GLN A 349 21.78 18.27 -11.03
N ALA A 350 22.45 19.41 -11.23
CA ALA A 350 21.80 20.71 -11.30
C ALA A 350 20.83 20.80 -12.50
N GLN A 351 21.22 20.28 -13.66
CA GLN A 351 20.37 20.24 -14.86
C GLN A 351 19.14 19.35 -14.65
N MET A 352 19.30 18.14 -14.10
CA MET A 352 18.19 17.25 -13.77
C MET A 352 17.25 17.86 -12.72
N SER A 353 17.79 18.57 -11.72
CA SER A 353 16.99 19.26 -10.71
C SER A 353 16.11 20.37 -11.30
N LYS A 354 16.62 21.11 -12.29
CA LYS A 354 15.84 22.11 -13.05
C LYS A 354 14.73 21.46 -13.89
N LEU A 355 15.03 20.35 -14.57
CA LEU A 355 14.05 19.58 -15.35
C LEU A 355 12.90 19.06 -14.48
N ASN A 356 13.24 18.45 -13.33
CA ASN A 356 12.24 17.98 -12.36
C ASN A 356 11.40 19.13 -11.79
N ARG A 357 12.01 20.30 -11.53
CA ARG A 357 11.26 21.51 -11.13
C ARG A 357 10.28 21.98 -12.20
N PHE A 358 10.68 21.98 -13.47
CA PHE A 358 9.78 22.34 -14.58
C PHE A 358 8.56 21.41 -14.65
N LEU A 359 8.77 20.10 -14.60
CA LEU A 359 7.69 19.11 -14.63
C LEU A 359 6.74 19.26 -13.42
N ALA A 360 7.28 19.55 -12.23
CA ALA A 360 6.48 19.82 -11.04
C ALA A 360 5.60 21.09 -11.17
N LEU A 361 6.12 22.14 -11.81
CA LEU A 361 5.36 23.37 -12.10
C LEU A 361 4.30 23.17 -13.20
N ALA A 362 4.56 22.30 -14.19
CA ALA A 362 3.64 22.03 -15.29
C ALA A 362 2.48 21.08 -14.91
N LEU A 363 2.71 20.14 -13.99
CA LEU A 363 1.76 19.11 -13.57
C LEU A 363 0.33 19.62 -13.24
N PRO A 364 0.13 20.73 -12.48
CA PRO A 364 -1.21 21.26 -12.23
C PRO A 364 -1.97 21.71 -13.48
N TYR A 365 -1.26 22.20 -14.50
CA TYR A 365 -1.85 22.63 -15.78
C TYR A 365 -2.24 21.41 -16.61
N ILE A 366 -1.34 20.42 -16.71
CA ILE A 366 -1.59 19.11 -17.36
C ILE A 366 -2.82 18.44 -16.74
N ASN A 367 -2.87 18.33 -15.41
CA ASN A 367 -3.96 17.68 -14.69
C ASN A 367 -5.30 18.40 -14.84
N SER A 368 -5.30 19.73 -14.98
CA SER A 368 -6.50 20.54 -15.23
C SER A 368 -6.85 20.72 -16.71
N GLY A 369 -6.11 20.09 -17.64
CA GLY A 369 -6.34 20.19 -19.09
C GLY A 369 -6.06 21.58 -19.66
N ARG A 370 -5.25 22.40 -18.97
CA ARG A 370 -4.92 23.78 -19.35
C ARG A 370 -3.54 23.85 -19.99
N GLN A 371 -3.39 24.69 -21.01
CA GLN A 371 -2.06 25.08 -21.51
C GLN A 371 -1.38 26.01 -20.48
N PRO A 372 -0.17 25.70 -19.99
CA PRO A 372 0.63 26.63 -19.20
C PRO A 372 1.30 27.68 -20.08
N ASP A 373 1.74 28.80 -19.47
CA ASP A 373 2.74 29.67 -20.09
C ASP A 373 4.12 29.01 -19.97
N ILE A 374 4.55 28.37 -21.06
CA ILE A 374 5.81 27.63 -21.13
C ILE A 374 7.01 28.53 -20.83
N ALA A 375 6.99 29.79 -21.30
CA ALA A 375 8.11 30.71 -21.10
C ALA A 375 8.23 31.16 -19.65
N VAL A 376 7.11 31.36 -18.95
CA VAL A 376 7.09 31.62 -17.50
C VAL A 376 7.60 30.42 -16.72
N LEU A 377 7.08 29.21 -16.98
CA LEU A 377 7.48 28.00 -16.24
C LEU A 377 8.95 27.61 -16.52
N ALA A 378 9.43 27.74 -17.75
CA ALA A 378 10.83 27.49 -18.12
C ALA A 378 11.77 28.43 -17.37
N LYS A 379 11.44 29.73 -17.34
CA LYS A 379 12.20 30.76 -16.64
C LYS A 379 12.21 30.54 -15.12
N GLU A 380 11.11 30.09 -14.52
CA GLU A 380 11.05 29.81 -13.09
C GLU A 380 11.86 28.55 -12.71
N ALA A 381 11.80 27.51 -13.55
CA ALA A 381 12.60 26.30 -13.40
C ALA A 381 14.09 26.52 -13.72
N GLY A 382 14.43 27.56 -14.49
CA GLY A 382 15.80 27.86 -14.93
C GLY A 382 16.27 26.97 -16.09
N ILE A 383 15.34 26.49 -16.92
CA ILE A 383 15.61 25.74 -18.16
C ILE A 383 15.37 26.61 -19.40
N ASP A 384 15.81 26.13 -20.55
CA ASP A 384 15.57 26.77 -21.84
C ASP A 384 14.09 26.63 -22.29
N PRO A 385 13.46 27.66 -22.88
CA PRO A 385 12.05 27.61 -23.30
C PRO A 385 11.73 26.66 -24.47
N GLU A 386 12.66 26.37 -25.37
CA GLU A 386 12.43 25.41 -26.47
C GLU A 386 12.44 23.98 -25.92
N LEU A 387 13.44 23.66 -25.10
CA LEU A 387 13.52 22.39 -24.36
C LEU A 387 12.30 22.19 -23.43
N ALA A 388 11.83 23.25 -22.78
CA ALA A 388 10.60 23.24 -21.98
C ALA A 388 9.35 22.90 -22.82
N GLY A 389 9.27 23.45 -24.04
CA GLY A 389 8.21 23.15 -25.00
C GLY A 389 8.22 21.69 -25.44
N GLU A 390 9.38 21.16 -25.84
CA GLU A 390 9.53 19.75 -26.23
C GLU A 390 9.15 18.79 -25.11
N LEU A 391 9.60 19.04 -23.88
CA LEU A 391 9.30 18.20 -22.71
C LEU A 391 7.80 18.18 -22.39
N LEU A 392 7.15 19.36 -22.39
CA LEU A 392 5.73 19.47 -22.14
C LEU A 392 4.90 18.81 -23.26
N GLN A 393 5.28 19.03 -24.51
CA GLN A 393 4.58 18.45 -25.66
C GLN A 393 4.71 16.92 -25.68
N ASN A 394 5.88 16.37 -25.37
CA ASN A 394 6.07 14.93 -25.22
C ASN A 394 5.25 14.35 -24.05
N ALA A 395 5.18 15.03 -22.92
CA ALA A 395 4.34 14.62 -21.79
C ALA A 395 2.84 14.62 -22.15
N MET A 396 2.33 15.70 -22.75
CA MET A 396 0.92 15.79 -23.16
C MET A 396 0.57 14.84 -24.31
N ASN A 397 1.49 14.57 -25.24
CA ASN A 397 1.28 13.58 -26.30
C ASN A 397 1.10 12.17 -25.70
N ARG A 398 1.93 11.77 -24.72
CA ARG A 398 1.76 10.49 -24.00
C ARG A 398 0.43 10.43 -23.25
N ILE A 399 0.06 11.49 -22.54
CA ILE A 399 -1.20 11.55 -21.77
C ILE A 399 -2.45 11.55 -22.68
N SER A 400 -2.37 12.16 -23.87
CA SER A 400 -3.47 12.10 -24.85
C SER A 400 -3.56 10.74 -25.57
N GLY A 401 -2.44 10.00 -25.68
CA GLY A 401 -2.42 8.59 -26.09
C GLY A 401 -3.08 7.67 -25.07
N LEU A 402 -2.86 7.90 -23.77
CA LEU A 402 -3.45 7.15 -22.64
C LEU A 402 -4.94 7.50 -22.35
N ARG A 403 -5.55 8.38 -23.15
CA ARG A 403 -6.97 8.76 -23.07
C ARG A 403 -7.77 8.36 -24.32
N ARG A 404 -7.31 7.33 -25.03
CA ARG A 404 -7.94 6.72 -26.20
C ARG A 404 -8.06 5.21 -26.01
#